data_AF-A0A1S6IQL6-F1
#
_entry.id   AF-A0A1S6IQL6-F1
#
_cell.length_a   1.000
_cell.length_b   1.000
_cell.length_c   1.000
_cell.angle_alpha   90.00
_cell.angle_beta   90.00
_cell.angle_gamma   90.00
#
_symmetry.space_group_name_H-M   'P 1'
#
loop_
_entity.id
_entity.type
_entity.pdbx_description
1 polymer ?
#
loop_
_entity_poly.entity_id
_entity_poly.type
_entity_poly.pdbx_seq_one_letter_code
_entity_poly.pdbx_strand_id
1 'polypeptide(L)'
;MEIPYSLDKLLQTLSLTPLDGVQVLASRRFEADRLDLGSHILVLDISKPRHFLDIKEAILTKYPLEHPVALLHAIGREQESIIWKTLSKLVDNDRSLVPEILYIPPLSRDERTKSFATTQWYMDAIQAGDIWVQAQTHDSLLAYLEEESQEVAQAIANQDRENLIEELGDVLLQVLYHANHAEQKGNFLLEDILDVLNRKLRRRHPHVFDGYEVRTVEDIDAMWQAIKKKEKENHDEIR
;
A
#
# COMPACT_ATOMS: atom_id res chain seq x y z
N MET A 1 -15.47 25.76 -5.24
CA MET A 1 -14.91 25.50 -6.57
C MET A 1 -15.91 24.60 -7.26
N GLU A 2 -16.63 25.11 -8.25
CA GLU A 2 -17.54 24.28 -9.05
C GLU A 2 -16.70 23.36 -9.92
N ILE A 3 -16.96 22.05 -9.84
CA ILE A 3 -16.38 21.09 -10.77
C ILE A 3 -17.13 21.29 -12.09
N PRO A 4 -16.45 21.64 -13.20
CA PRO A 4 -17.11 22.01 -14.45
C PRO A 4 -17.77 20.83 -15.19
N TYR A 5 -17.78 19.64 -14.60
CA TYR A 5 -18.32 18.41 -15.14
C TYR A 5 -19.02 17.60 -14.04
N SER A 6 -20.08 16.86 -14.42
CA SER A 6 -20.68 15.85 -13.54
C SER A 6 -19.87 14.56 -13.57
N LEU A 7 -19.90 13.80 -12.47
CA LEU A 7 -19.31 12.47 -12.43
C LEU A 7 -19.94 11.55 -13.49
N ASP A 8 -21.26 11.64 -13.70
CA ASP A 8 -21.97 10.84 -14.71
C ASP A 8 -21.44 11.08 -16.13
N LYS A 9 -21.19 12.34 -16.49
CA LYS A 9 -20.62 12.67 -17.81
C LYS A 9 -19.22 12.07 -17.95
N LEU A 10 -18.38 12.17 -16.92
CA LEU A 10 -17.04 11.59 -16.92
C LEU A 10 -17.06 10.06 -17.10
N LEU A 11 -17.94 9.37 -16.37
CA LEU A 11 -18.13 7.93 -16.49
C LEU A 11 -18.61 7.55 -17.90
N GLN A 12 -19.60 8.27 -18.43
CA GLN A 12 -20.10 8.04 -19.79
C GLN A 12 -19.01 8.26 -20.85
N THR A 13 -18.21 9.33 -20.72
CA THR A 13 -17.09 9.63 -21.61
C THR A 13 -16.05 8.49 -21.64
N LEU A 14 -15.86 7.81 -20.51
CA LEU A 14 -14.93 6.68 -20.37
C LEU A 14 -15.59 5.32 -20.63
N SER A 15 -16.88 5.29 -21.00
CA SER A 15 -17.68 4.06 -21.14
C SER A 15 -17.70 3.20 -19.87
N LEU A 16 -17.75 3.85 -18.70
CA LEU A 16 -17.80 3.23 -17.38
C LEU A 16 -19.17 3.39 -16.73
N THR A 17 -19.46 2.48 -15.80
CA THR A 17 -20.58 2.54 -14.87
C THR A 17 -20.07 2.49 -13.42
N PRO A 18 -20.84 2.97 -12.43
CA PRO A 18 -20.44 2.84 -11.02
C PRO A 18 -20.24 1.39 -10.56
N LEU A 19 -20.89 0.42 -11.24
CA LEU A 19 -20.80 -1.01 -10.91
C LEU A 19 -19.47 -1.64 -11.33
N ASP A 20 -18.71 -1.00 -12.22
CA ASP A 20 -17.40 -1.47 -12.66
C ASP A 20 -16.32 -1.29 -11.57
N GLY A 21 -16.66 -0.63 -10.45
CA GLY A 21 -15.73 -0.32 -9.37
C GLY A 21 -14.91 0.92 -9.71
N VAL A 22 -15.34 2.09 -9.20
CA VAL A 22 -14.70 3.37 -9.48
C VAL A 22 -14.24 4.05 -8.19
N GLN A 23 -12.95 4.36 -8.12
CA GLN A 23 -12.33 5.16 -7.08
C GLN A 23 -12.11 6.59 -7.57
N VAL A 24 -12.77 7.56 -6.92
CA VAL A 24 -12.63 8.99 -7.25
C VAL A 24 -11.76 9.67 -6.20
N LEU A 25 -10.65 10.26 -6.64
CA LEU A 25 -9.65 10.92 -5.79
C LEU A 25 -9.50 12.39 -6.19
N ALA A 26 -9.33 13.28 -5.22
CA ALA A 26 -8.94 14.65 -5.49
C ALA A 26 -7.40 14.76 -5.47
N SER A 27 -6.79 15.42 -6.46
CA SER A 27 -5.32 15.55 -6.57
C SER A 27 -4.65 16.04 -5.28
N ARG A 28 -5.28 17.00 -4.61
CA ARG A 28 -4.83 17.64 -3.36
C ARG A 28 -4.94 16.78 -2.11
N ARG A 29 -5.57 15.61 -2.20
CA ARG A 29 -5.68 14.59 -1.13
C ARG A 29 -5.21 13.22 -1.64
N PHE A 30 -4.39 13.22 -2.68
CA PHE A 30 -3.90 12.00 -3.26
C PHE A 30 -2.92 11.32 -2.30
N GLU A 31 -3.17 10.04 -2.01
CA GLU A 31 -2.35 9.22 -1.13
C GLU A 31 -2.10 7.89 -1.83
N ALA A 32 -0.83 7.60 -2.13
CA ALA A 32 -0.44 6.43 -2.93
C ALA A 32 -0.88 5.10 -2.30
N ASP A 33 -0.88 5.02 -0.96
CA ASP A 33 -1.20 3.80 -0.22
C ASP A 33 -2.70 3.52 -0.14
N ARG A 34 -3.53 4.46 -0.59
CA ARG A 34 -4.99 4.30 -0.65
C ARG A 34 -5.50 3.89 -2.02
N LEU A 35 -4.62 3.71 -2.99
CA LEU A 35 -5.02 3.29 -4.33
C LEU A 35 -5.52 1.85 -4.31
N ASP A 36 -6.74 1.64 -4.79
CA ASP A 36 -7.23 0.29 -5.08
C ASP A 36 -6.86 -0.05 -6.54
N LEU A 37 -5.80 -0.83 -6.69
CA LEU A 37 -5.28 -1.23 -8.00
C LEU A 37 -6.26 -2.09 -8.81
N GLY A 38 -7.31 -2.62 -8.18
CA GLY A 38 -8.37 -3.40 -8.82
C GLY A 38 -9.54 -2.58 -9.34
N SER A 39 -9.61 -1.29 -9.01
CA SER A 39 -10.70 -0.40 -9.38
C SER A 39 -10.26 0.57 -10.50
N HIS A 40 -11.23 1.11 -11.23
CA HIS A 40 -11.02 2.26 -12.11
C HIS A 40 -10.71 3.49 -11.26
N ILE A 41 -9.54 4.10 -11.43
CA ILE A 41 -9.13 5.27 -10.61
C ILE A 41 -9.26 6.55 -11.42
N LEU A 42 -9.99 7.52 -10.88
CA LEU A 42 -10.17 8.86 -11.43
C LEU A 42 -9.56 9.88 -10.47
N VAL A 43 -8.43 10.47 -10.85
CA VAL A 43 -7.81 11.56 -10.09
C VAL A 43 -8.23 12.89 -10.70
N LEU A 44 -9.04 13.65 -9.96
CA LEU A 44 -9.67 14.89 -10.39
C LEU A 44 -8.91 16.13 -9.90
N ASP A 45 -9.25 17.29 -10.48
CA ASP A 45 -8.76 18.60 -10.03
C ASP A 45 -7.22 18.70 -10.07
N ILE A 46 -6.61 18.13 -11.11
CA ILE A 46 -5.16 18.22 -11.33
C ILE A 46 -4.87 19.59 -11.96
N SER A 47 -4.78 20.61 -11.12
CA SER A 47 -4.59 22.01 -11.57
C SER A 47 -3.12 22.47 -11.51
N LYS A 48 -2.25 21.71 -10.85
CA LYS A 48 -0.85 22.08 -10.62
C LYS A 48 0.11 21.01 -11.15
N PRO A 49 1.15 21.38 -11.92
CA PRO A 49 2.16 20.43 -12.40
C PRO A 49 2.82 19.60 -11.29
N ARG A 50 2.97 20.18 -10.08
CA ARG A 50 3.53 19.46 -8.93
C ARG A 50 2.64 18.29 -8.49
N HIS A 51 1.33 18.50 -8.34
CA HIS A 51 0.42 17.41 -7.97
C HIS A 51 0.45 16.30 -9.02
N PHE A 52 0.50 16.65 -10.30
CA PHE A 52 0.60 15.66 -11.36
C PHE A 52 1.91 14.86 -11.30
N LEU A 53 3.03 15.50 -10.96
CA LEU A 53 4.30 14.82 -10.73
C LEU A 53 4.20 13.84 -9.55
N ASP A 54 3.66 14.27 -8.41
CA ASP A 54 3.50 13.43 -7.21
C ASP A 54 2.63 12.20 -7.50
N ILE A 55 1.51 12.40 -8.22
CA ILE A 55 0.62 11.31 -8.67
C ILE A 55 1.38 10.36 -9.61
N LYS A 56 2.13 10.90 -10.56
CA LYS A 56 2.89 10.10 -11.53
C LYS A 56 3.94 9.24 -10.84
N GLU A 57 4.72 9.82 -9.94
CA GLU A 57 5.73 9.09 -9.17
C GLU A 57 5.09 7.98 -8.35
N ALA A 58 3.96 8.26 -7.69
CA ALA A 58 3.23 7.26 -6.92
C ALA A 58 2.74 6.08 -7.78
N ILE A 59 2.11 6.34 -8.93
CA ILE A 59 1.59 5.26 -9.79
C ILE A 59 2.71 4.46 -10.46
N LEU A 60 3.86 5.08 -10.78
CA LEU A 60 5.02 4.39 -11.33
C LEU A 60 5.63 3.36 -10.36
N THR A 61 5.40 3.51 -9.05
CA THR A 61 5.84 2.50 -8.07
C THR A 61 4.91 1.28 -8.00
N LYS A 62 3.69 1.37 -8.54
CA LYS A 62 2.63 0.36 -8.38
C LYS A 62 2.15 -0.28 -9.68
N TYR A 63 2.30 0.40 -10.81
CA TYR A 63 1.81 -0.05 -12.12
C TYR A 63 2.94 -0.39 -13.10
N PRO A 64 2.74 -1.34 -14.04
CA PRO A 64 3.69 -1.60 -15.13
C PRO A 64 3.91 -0.37 -16.03
N LEU A 65 5.12 -0.22 -16.54
CA LEU A 65 5.49 0.93 -17.39
C LEU A 65 4.65 1.04 -18.68
N GLU A 66 4.20 -0.08 -19.23
CA GLU A 66 3.37 -0.10 -20.44
C GLU A 66 1.87 -0.01 -20.14
N HIS A 67 1.47 0.15 -18.88
CA HIS A 67 0.07 0.28 -18.50
C HIS A 67 -0.55 1.54 -19.14
N PRO A 68 -1.70 1.43 -19.82
CA PRO A 68 -2.35 2.57 -20.44
C PRO A 68 -3.00 3.47 -19.38
N VAL A 69 -2.90 4.77 -19.57
CA VAL A 69 -3.59 5.80 -18.78
C VAL A 69 -4.15 6.87 -19.71
N ALA A 70 -5.23 7.50 -19.29
CA ALA A 70 -5.88 8.55 -20.06
C ALA A 70 -5.76 9.92 -19.37
N LEU A 71 -5.37 10.91 -20.15
CA LEU A 71 -5.20 12.30 -19.78
C LEU A 71 -6.37 13.07 -20.36
N LEU A 72 -7.26 13.54 -19.48
CA LEU A 72 -8.51 14.17 -19.87
C LEU A 72 -8.42 15.68 -19.62
N HIS A 73 -8.83 16.46 -20.62
CA HIS A 73 -8.89 17.92 -20.56
C HIS A 73 -10.28 18.40 -20.98
N ALA A 74 -10.77 19.42 -20.28
CA ALA A 74 -11.96 20.15 -20.66
C ALA A 74 -13.24 19.30 -20.79
N ILE A 75 -13.31 18.17 -20.08
CA ILE A 75 -14.54 17.37 -19.93
C ILE A 75 -15.68 18.28 -19.49
N GLY A 76 -16.80 18.25 -20.21
CA GLY A 76 -17.91 19.19 -20.03
C GLY A 76 -17.99 20.31 -21.07
N ARG A 77 -16.92 20.61 -21.82
CA ARG A 77 -16.74 21.88 -22.55
C ARG A 77 -16.46 21.70 -24.05
N GLU A 78 -16.40 22.79 -24.82
CA GLU A 78 -16.30 22.74 -26.30
C GLU A 78 -15.02 22.07 -26.84
N GLN A 79 -13.94 22.01 -26.05
CA GLN A 79 -12.63 21.48 -26.45
C GLN A 79 -12.24 20.24 -25.65
N GLU A 80 -13.22 19.36 -25.41
CA GLU A 80 -13.00 18.05 -24.79
C GLU A 80 -11.92 17.25 -25.51
N SER A 81 -10.95 16.73 -24.75
CA SER A 81 -9.94 15.82 -25.30
C SER A 81 -9.58 14.72 -24.30
N ILE A 82 -9.34 13.53 -24.85
CA ILE A 82 -8.88 12.35 -24.13
C ILE A 82 -7.61 11.87 -24.85
N ILE A 83 -6.49 11.88 -24.14
CA ILE A 83 -5.20 11.47 -24.68
C ILE A 83 -4.76 10.21 -23.95
N TRP A 84 -4.71 9.09 -24.65
CA TRP A 84 -4.19 7.83 -24.13
C TRP A 84 -2.68 7.77 -24.29
N LYS A 85 -1.98 7.36 -23.23
CA LYS A 85 -0.54 7.14 -23.19
C LYS A 85 -0.21 5.92 -22.33
N THR A 86 0.96 5.34 -22.52
CA THR A 86 1.54 4.42 -21.54
C THR A 86 2.16 5.20 -20.39
N LEU A 87 2.29 4.59 -19.20
CA LEU A 87 2.96 5.22 -18.06
C LEU A 87 4.41 5.61 -18.37
N SER A 88 5.14 4.81 -19.16
CA SER A 88 6.50 5.12 -19.63
C SER A 88 6.55 6.48 -20.35
N LYS A 89 5.54 6.80 -21.17
CA LYS A 89 5.42 8.09 -21.88
C LYS A 89 5.02 9.26 -20.99
N LEU A 90 4.65 9.02 -19.73
CA LEU A 90 4.46 10.08 -18.74
C LEU A 90 5.75 10.45 -18.02
N VAL A 91 6.76 9.57 -18.01
CA VAL A 91 8.06 9.85 -17.39
C VAL A 91 8.74 11.03 -18.07
N ASP A 92 8.55 11.17 -19.38
CA ASP A 92 9.08 12.28 -20.18
C ASP A 92 8.63 13.64 -19.61
N ASN A 93 9.56 14.57 -19.49
CA ASN A 93 9.40 15.88 -18.82
C ASN A 93 8.56 16.90 -19.62
N ASP A 94 7.58 16.42 -20.40
CA ASP A 94 6.69 17.28 -21.15
C ASP A 94 5.68 17.96 -20.22
N ARG A 95 6.11 19.09 -19.65
CA ARG A 95 5.33 19.94 -18.76
C ARG A 95 4.11 20.57 -19.45
N SER A 96 3.94 20.41 -20.76
CA SER A 96 2.83 21.01 -21.51
C SER A 96 1.52 20.20 -21.44
N LEU A 97 1.56 18.99 -20.88
CA LEU A 97 0.43 18.04 -20.85
C LEU A 97 0.02 17.67 -19.42
N VAL A 98 -0.27 18.68 -18.59
CA VAL A 98 -0.91 18.44 -17.28
C VAL A 98 -2.42 18.28 -17.50
N PRO A 99 -2.98 17.07 -17.29
CA PRO A 99 -4.41 16.87 -17.45
C PRO A 99 -5.20 17.52 -16.32
N GLU A 100 -6.49 17.77 -16.54
CA GLU A 100 -7.40 18.15 -15.44
C GLU A 100 -7.85 16.91 -14.66
N ILE A 101 -7.91 15.77 -15.35
CA ILE A 101 -8.30 14.46 -14.83
C ILE A 101 -7.33 13.41 -15.37
N LEU A 102 -6.79 12.59 -14.49
CA LEU A 102 -6.06 11.37 -14.84
C LEU A 102 -6.96 10.16 -14.60
N TYR A 103 -7.16 9.35 -15.62
CA TYR A 103 -7.84 8.06 -15.51
C TYR A 103 -6.83 6.92 -15.63
N ILE A 104 -6.89 6.00 -14.68
CA ILE A 104 -6.04 4.81 -14.59
C ILE A 104 -6.97 3.59 -14.56
N PRO A 105 -6.97 2.76 -15.62
CA PRO A 105 -7.70 1.49 -15.66
C PRO A 105 -7.20 0.52 -14.57
N PRO A 106 -8.06 -0.41 -14.10
CA PRO A 106 -7.68 -1.42 -13.12
C PRO A 106 -6.64 -2.38 -13.70
N LEU A 107 -5.82 -2.94 -12.82
CA LEU A 107 -4.97 -4.08 -13.14
C LEU A 107 -5.75 -5.38 -12.98
N SER A 108 -5.41 -6.38 -13.79
CA SER A 108 -5.88 -7.74 -13.53
C SER A 108 -5.31 -8.24 -12.20
N ARG A 109 -5.93 -9.26 -11.61
CA ARG A 109 -5.59 -9.70 -10.24
C ARG A 109 -4.10 -9.95 -10.05
N ASP A 110 -3.50 -10.71 -10.95
CA ASP A 110 -2.10 -11.14 -10.85
C ASP A 110 -1.11 -10.03 -11.21
N GLU A 111 -1.55 -8.98 -11.90
CA GLU A 111 -0.71 -7.80 -12.16
C GLU A 111 -0.61 -6.88 -10.94
N ARG A 112 -1.49 -7.03 -9.94
CA ARG A 112 -1.53 -6.22 -8.70
C ARG A 112 -0.51 -6.69 -7.66
N THR A 113 0.70 -7.05 -8.10
CA THR A 113 1.78 -7.61 -7.25
C THR A 113 2.28 -6.63 -6.18
N LYS A 114 2.02 -5.33 -6.32
CA LYS A 114 2.37 -4.27 -5.36
C LYS A 114 1.24 -3.93 -4.38
N SER A 115 0.24 -4.81 -4.25
CA SER A 115 -0.91 -4.62 -3.35
C SER A 115 -0.92 -5.69 -2.26
N PHE A 116 -0.97 -5.24 -1.00
CA PHE A 116 -1.12 -6.14 0.14
C PHE A 116 -2.46 -6.88 0.13
N ALA A 117 -3.53 -6.26 -0.39
CA ALA A 117 -4.81 -6.94 -0.54
C ALA A 117 -4.72 -8.12 -1.52
N THR A 118 -3.85 -8.05 -2.52
CA THR A 118 -3.57 -9.19 -3.41
C THR A 118 -2.81 -10.28 -2.66
N THR A 119 -1.84 -9.91 -1.81
CA THR A 119 -1.14 -10.87 -0.93
C THR A 119 -2.12 -11.60 -0.02
N GLN A 120 -3.02 -10.90 0.66
CA GLN A 120 -4.07 -11.52 1.50
C GLN A 120 -4.92 -12.50 0.69
N TRP A 121 -5.36 -12.11 -0.51
CA TRP A 121 -6.13 -13.00 -1.38
C TRP A 121 -5.36 -14.28 -1.75
N TYR A 122 -4.06 -14.18 -2.06
CA TYR A 122 -3.23 -15.37 -2.29
C TYR A 122 -3.15 -16.25 -1.04
N MET A 123 -2.96 -15.65 0.13
CA MET A 123 -2.91 -16.40 1.40
C MET A 123 -4.22 -17.14 1.68
N ASP A 124 -5.37 -16.52 1.45
CA ASP A 124 -6.68 -17.17 1.62
C ASP A 124 -6.84 -18.36 0.66
N ALA A 125 -6.45 -18.17 -0.61
CA ALA A 125 -6.52 -19.22 -1.62
C ALA A 125 -5.57 -20.39 -1.31
N ILE A 126 -4.35 -20.10 -0.86
CA ILE A 126 -3.35 -21.08 -0.43
C ILE A 126 -3.86 -21.84 0.80
N GLN A 127 -4.37 -21.13 1.81
CA GLN A 127 -4.92 -21.75 3.03
C GLN A 127 -6.08 -22.70 2.70
N ALA A 128 -6.91 -22.38 1.71
CA ALA A 128 -8.01 -23.23 1.27
C ALA A 128 -7.56 -24.45 0.43
N GLY A 129 -6.47 -24.33 -0.33
CA GLY A 129 -6.06 -25.32 -1.34
C GLY A 129 -4.81 -26.12 -1.05
N ASP A 130 -3.94 -25.69 -0.13
CA ASP A 130 -2.64 -26.29 0.13
C ASP A 130 -2.64 -27.14 1.42
N ILE A 131 -2.53 -28.46 1.22
CA ILE A 131 -2.50 -29.45 2.30
C ILE A 131 -1.28 -29.32 3.21
N TRP A 132 -0.15 -28.81 2.69
CA TRP A 132 1.05 -28.60 3.50
C TRP A 132 0.83 -27.43 4.45
N VAL A 133 0.29 -26.31 3.96
CA VAL A 133 -0.04 -25.13 4.79
C VAL A 133 -1.08 -25.49 5.86
N GLN A 134 -2.11 -26.26 5.50
CA GLN A 134 -3.13 -26.72 6.45
C GLN A 134 -2.59 -27.65 7.55
N ALA A 135 -1.48 -28.35 7.30
CA ALA A 135 -0.83 -29.22 8.27
C ALA A 135 0.08 -28.47 9.25
N GLN A 136 0.41 -27.20 8.98
CA GLN A 136 1.36 -26.44 9.80
C GLN A 136 0.79 -26.05 11.16
N THR A 137 1.68 -25.89 12.13
CA THR A 137 1.43 -25.34 13.46
C THR A 137 2.42 -24.22 13.78
N HIS A 138 2.18 -23.45 14.85
CA HIS A 138 3.18 -22.49 15.32
C HIS A 138 4.54 -23.14 15.59
N ASP A 139 4.54 -24.36 16.16
CA ASP A 139 5.78 -25.07 16.47
C ASP A 139 6.51 -25.55 15.20
N SER A 140 5.77 -26.01 14.17
CA SER A 140 6.41 -26.46 12.92
C SER A 140 6.91 -25.29 12.07
N LEU A 141 6.27 -24.13 12.14
CA LEU A 141 6.66 -22.92 11.41
C LEU A 141 7.87 -22.20 12.02
N LEU A 142 8.13 -22.40 13.33
CA LEU A 142 9.18 -21.68 14.05
C LEU A 142 10.57 -21.87 13.41
N ALA A 143 10.91 -23.08 12.99
CA ALA A 143 12.20 -23.36 12.37
C ALA A 143 12.40 -22.57 11.07
N TYR A 144 11.35 -22.43 10.26
CA TYR A 144 11.38 -21.63 9.04
C TYR A 144 11.55 -20.15 9.37
N LEU A 145 10.77 -19.60 10.31
CA LEU A 145 10.92 -18.21 10.73
C LEU A 145 12.34 -17.88 11.25
N GLU A 146 12.96 -18.81 11.97
CA GLU A 146 14.35 -18.68 12.42
C GLU A 146 15.35 -18.68 11.26
N GLU A 147 15.13 -19.54 10.25
CA GLU A 147 15.91 -19.62 9.02
C GLU A 147 15.80 -18.32 8.22
N GLU A 148 14.59 -17.85 7.87
CA GLU A 148 14.39 -16.61 7.12
C GLU A 148 15.03 -15.39 7.83
N SER A 149 14.96 -15.38 9.17
CA SER A 149 15.58 -14.32 9.98
C SER A 149 17.11 -14.33 9.88
N GLN A 150 17.73 -15.51 9.75
CA GLN A 150 19.17 -15.65 9.53
C GLN A 150 19.55 -15.26 8.10
N GLU A 151 18.72 -15.60 7.11
CA GLU A 151 18.94 -15.24 5.71
C GLU A 151 18.86 -13.72 5.49
N VAL A 152 17.91 -13.02 6.14
CA VAL A 152 17.89 -11.56 6.20
C VAL A 152 19.22 -11.02 6.75
N ALA A 153 19.73 -11.59 7.86
CA ALA A 153 20.99 -11.14 8.46
C ALA A 153 22.18 -11.36 7.51
N GLN A 154 22.18 -12.48 6.79
CA GLN A 154 23.20 -12.81 5.80
C GLN A 154 23.15 -11.88 4.58
N ALA A 155 21.96 -11.57 4.08
CA ALA A 155 21.77 -10.62 2.97
C ALA A 155 22.29 -9.23 3.32
N ILE A 156 22.00 -8.75 4.54
CA ILE A 156 22.54 -7.48 5.07
C ILE A 156 24.07 -7.52 5.13
N ALA A 157 24.65 -8.60 5.67
CA ALA A 157 26.10 -8.75 5.78
C ALA A 157 26.79 -8.75 4.41
N ASN A 158 26.13 -9.31 3.39
CA ASN A 158 26.62 -9.36 2.02
C ASN A 158 26.35 -8.08 1.22
N GLN A 159 25.62 -7.11 1.78
CA GLN A 159 25.11 -5.93 1.06
C GLN A 159 24.30 -6.31 -0.20
N ASP A 160 23.63 -7.46 -0.15
CA ASP A 160 22.84 -7.97 -1.26
C ASP A 160 21.42 -7.42 -1.16
N ARG A 161 21.17 -6.34 -1.92
CA ARG A 161 19.87 -5.66 -1.92
C ARG A 161 18.76 -6.52 -2.49
N GLU A 162 19.04 -7.34 -3.50
CA GLU A 162 18.01 -8.14 -4.17
C GLU A 162 17.60 -9.29 -3.25
N ASN A 163 18.58 -10.01 -2.70
CA ASN A 163 18.33 -11.05 -1.72
C ASN A 163 17.63 -10.48 -0.47
N LEU A 164 18.04 -9.32 0.04
CA LEU A 164 17.39 -8.70 1.20
C LEU A 164 15.88 -8.44 0.98
N ILE A 165 15.46 -8.11 -0.24
CA ILE A 165 14.04 -7.90 -0.55
C ILE A 165 13.27 -9.23 -0.51
N GLU A 166 13.88 -10.30 -1.03
CA GLU A 166 13.34 -11.66 -1.01
C GLU A 166 13.15 -12.15 0.44
N GLU A 167 14.23 -12.14 1.23
CA GLU A 167 14.19 -12.67 2.61
C GLU A 167 13.25 -11.86 3.53
N LEU A 168 13.15 -10.54 3.35
CA LEU A 168 12.16 -9.73 4.08
C LEU A 168 10.72 -10.09 3.67
N GLY A 169 10.52 -10.50 2.43
CA GLY A 169 9.28 -11.08 1.94
C GLY A 169 8.96 -12.40 2.61
N ASP A 170 9.95 -13.28 2.78
CA ASP A 170 9.75 -14.58 3.42
C ASP A 170 9.49 -14.46 4.93
N VAL A 171 10.16 -13.53 5.63
CA VAL A 171 9.79 -13.19 7.02
C VAL A 171 8.33 -12.71 7.11
N LEU A 172 7.87 -11.88 6.17
CA LEU A 172 6.47 -11.45 6.12
C LEU A 172 5.53 -12.63 5.83
N LEU A 173 5.91 -13.53 4.93
CA LEU A 173 5.15 -14.75 4.62
C LEU A 173 5.00 -15.63 5.86
N GLN A 174 6.05 -15.80 6.67
CA GLN A 174 5.98 -16.54 7.92
C GLN A 174 4.97 -15.90 8.90
N VAL A 175 4.97 -14.57 9.05
CA VAL A 175 3.96 -13.87 9.88
C VAL A 175 2.54 -14.19 9.40
N LEU A 176 2.31 -14.21 8.07
CA LEU A 176 1.00 -14.55 7.49
C LEU A 176 0.63 -16.02 7.73
N TYR A 177 1.57 -16.97 7.64
CA TYR A 177 1.31 -18.37 7.97
C TYR A 177 0.93 -18.58 9.44
N HIS A 178 1.60 -17.88 10.37
CA HIS A 178 1.21 -17.90 11.78
C HIS A 178 -0.20 -17.32 11.99
N ALA A 179 -0.54 -16.22 11.31
CA ALA A 179 -1.90 -15.66 11.37
C ALA A 179 -2.96 -16.63 10.83
N ASN A 180 -2.71 -17.25 9.67
CA ASN A 180 -3.61 -18.23 9.07
C ASN A 180 -3.81 -19.47 9.96
N HIS A 181 -2.75 -19.97 10.61
CA HIS A 181 -2.87 -21.07 11.56
C HIS A 181 -3.73 -20.68 12.77
N ALA A 182 -3.50 -19.49 13.33
CA ALA A 182 -4.25 -19.00 14.48
C ALA A 182 -5.74 -18.83 14.16
N GLU A 183 -6.06 -18.29 12.98
CA GLU A 183 -7.44 -18.15 12.51
C GLU A 183 -8.12 -19.52 12.36
N GLN A 184 -7.45 -20.53 11.79
CA GLN A 184 -7.99 -21.90 11.68
C GLN A 184 -8.31 -22.53 13.04
N LYS A 185 -7.58 -22.14 14.10
CA LYS A 185 -7.84 -22.58 15.47
C LYS A 185 -8.88 -21.73 16.20
N GLY A 186 -9.38 -20.66 15.58
CA GLY A 186 -10.30 -19.72 16.19
C GLY A 186 -9.65 -18.88 17.31
N ASN A 187 -8.33 -18.65 17.22
CA ASN A 187 -7.56 -17.95 18.24
C ASN A 187 -7.53 -16.43 18.00
N PHE A 188 -6.84 -15.99 16.94
CA PHE A 188 -6.69 -14.58 16.57
C PHE A 188 -6.58 -14.42 15.06
N LEU A 189 -6.81 -13.20 14.58
CA LEU A 189 -6.74 -12.79 13.18
C LEU A 189 -5.51 -11.93 12.91
N LEU A 190 -5.19 -11.72 11.63
CA LEU A 190 -4.15 -10.77 11.22
C LEU A 190 -4.46 -9.34 11.74
N GLU A 191 -5.73 -8.96 11.78
CA GLU A 191 -6.20 -7.69 12.32
C GLU A 191 -5.83 -7.49 13.79
N ASP A 192 -5.83 -8.56 14.60
CA ASP A 192 -5.42 -8.48 16.00
C ASP A 192 -3.91 -8.18 16.11
N ILE A 193 -3.08 -8.80 15.26
CA ILE A 193 -1.65 -8.49 15.15
C ILE A 193 -1.46 -7.01 14.77
N LEU A 194 -2.20 -6.53 13.76
CA LEU A 194 -2.13 -5.16 13.27
C LEU A 194 -2.59 -4.16 14.34
N ASP A 195 -3.65 -4.44 15.09
CA ASP A 195 -4.13 -3.57 16.17
C ASP A 195 -3.07 -3.42 17.27
N VAL A 196 -2.48 -4.53 17.73
CA VAL A 196 -1.41 -4.50 18.74
C VAL A 196 -0.18 -3.74 18.22
N LEU A 197 0.24 -4.00 16.98
CA LEU A 197 1.37 -3.32 16.34
C LEU A 197 1.12 -1.81 16.21
N ASN A 198 -0.03 -1.41 15.64
CA ASN A 198 -0.34 -0.01 15.37
C ASN A 198 -0.49 0.81 16.65
N ARG A 199 -1.16 0.28 17.67
CA ARG A 199 -1.23 0.92 19.00
C ARG A 199 0.16 1.09 19.60
N LYS A 200 1.03 0.07 19.49
CA LYS A 200 2.42 0.13 19.97
C LYS A 200 3.24 1.18 19.21
N LEU A 201 3.13 1.23 17.88
CA LEU A 201 3.84 2.20 17.03
C LEU A 201 3.41 3.63 17.37
N ARG A 202 2.11 3.93 17.40
CA ARG A 202 1.61 5.27 17.79
C ARG A 202 2.11 5.68 19.19
N ARG A 203 1.97 4.78 20.17
CA ARG A 203 2.31 5.06 21.58
C ARG A 203 3.82 5.23 21.82
N ARG A 204 4.68 4.52 21.09
CA ARG A 204 6.15 4.63 21.21
C ARG A 204 6.74 5.76 20.37
N HIS A 205 5.95 6.46 19.55
CA HIS A 205 6.43 7.57 18.72
C HIS A 205 5.70 8.90 18.98
N PRO A 206 5.56 9.37 20.24
CA PRO A 206 4.87 10.62 20.52
C PRO A 206 5.61 11.85 19.95
N HIS A 207 6.92 11.75 19.70
CA HIS A 207 7.69 12.76 18.97
C HIS A 207 7.28 12.90 17.50
N VAL A 208 6.75 11.84 16.89
CA VAL A 208 6.25 11.88 15.51
C VAL A 208 4.81 12.36 15.48
N PHE A 209 3.96 11.89 16.41
CA PHE A 209 2.51 12.05 16.31
C PHE A 209 1.89 13.11 17.23
N ASP A 210 2.56 13.45 18.33
CA ASP A 210 1.99 14.27 19.41
C ASP A 210 2.83 15.54 19.69
N GLY A 211 3.83 15.84 18.83
CA GLY A 211 4.57 17.09 18.86
C GLY A 211 5.63 17.20 19.97
N TYR A 212 6.08 16.09 20.54
CA TYR A 212 7.16 16.10 21.53
C TYR A 212 8.49 16.50 20.88
N GLU A 213 9.12 17.54 21.41
CA GLU A 213 10.46 17.93 20.97
C GLU A 213 11.51 16.92 21.46
N VAL A 214 12.20 16.30 20.50
CA VAL A 214 13.42 15.51 20.70
C VAL A 214 14.50 16.10 19.82
N ARG A 215 15.74 16.20 20.32
CA ARG A 215 16.84 16.87 19.60
C ARG A 215 17.94 15.90 19.20
N THR A 216 18.06 14.77 19.89
CA THR A 216 19.05 13.75 19.60
C THR A 216 18.47 12.33 19.63
N VAL A 217 19.25 11.37 19.14
CA VAL A 217 18.88 9.94 19.20
C VAL A 217 18.81 9.48 20.65
N GLU A 218 19.68 9.99 21.51
CA GLU A 218 19.69 9.68 22.94
C GLU A 218 18.40 10.16 23.64
N ASP A 219 17.84 11.31 23.24
CA ASP A 219 16.54 11.77 23.73
C ASP A 219 15.41 10.78 23.36
N ILE A 220 15.45 10.26 22.11
CA ILE A 220 14.50 9.28 21.61
C ILE A 220 14.64 7.96 22.36
N ASP A 221 15.87 7.48 22.56
CA ASP A 221 16.16 6.25 23.30
C ASP A 221 15.69 6.35 24.75
N ALA A 222 16.00 7.45 25.44
CA ALA A 222 15.58 7.70 26.82
C ALA A 222 14.04 7.69 26.93
N MET A 223 13.35 8.34 25.99
CA MET A 223 11.89 8.34 25.92
C MET A 223 11.34 6.94 25.65
N TRP A 224 11.92 6.19 24.70
CA TRP A 224 11.54 4.80 24.42
C TRP A 224 11.68 3.89 25.63
N GLN A 225 12.79 3.97 26.35
CA GLN A 225 13.00 3.18 27.56
C GLN A 225 12.01 3.57 28.67
N ALA A 226 11.71 4.86 28.85
CA ALA A 226 10.70 5.32 29.79
C ALA A 226 9.30 4.79 29.45
N ILE A 227 8.93 4.80 28.16
CA ILE A 227 7.64 4.25 27.69
C ILE A 227 7.61 2.73 27.91
N LYS A 228 8.65 1.99 27.52
CA LYS A 228 8.77 0.54 27.74
C LYS A 228 8.67 0.16 29.22
N LYS A 229 9.25 0.96 30.12
CA LYS A 229 9.16 0.74 31.56
C LYS A 229 7.71 0.85 32.06
N LYS A 230 6.99 1.90 31.65
CA LYS A 230 5.57 2.10 32.00
C LYS A 230 4.65 0.99 31.47
N GLU A 231 4.91 0.50 30.25
CA GLU A 231 4.18 -0.65 29.68
C GLU A 231 4.27 -1.89 30.58
N LYS A 232 5.48 -2.20 31.05
CA LYS A 232 5.73 -3.35 31.94
C LYS A 232 5.06 -3.18 33.30
N GLU A 233 5.01 -1.95 33.81
CA GLU A 233 4.37 -1.63 35.09
C GLU A 233 2.83 -1.70 35.04
N ASN A 234 2.23 -1.35 33.89
CA ASN A 234 0.78 -1.27 33.76
C ASN A 234 0.07 -2.59 33.43
N HIS A 235 0.79 -3.70 33.19
CA HIS A 235 0.17 -4.96 32.73
C HIS A 235 -0.77 -4.74 31.51
N ASP A 236 -0.50 -3.73 30.67
CA ASP A 236 -1.16 -3.51 29.37
C ASP A 236 -0.63 -4.50 28.31
N GLU A 237 -0.19 -5.70 28.73
CA GLU A 237 -0.14 -6.87 27.87
C GLU A 237 -1.57 -7.37 27.77
N ILE A 238 -2.29 -6.86 26.76
CA ILE A 238 -3.49 -7.49 26.24
C ILE A 238 -3.12 -8.96 26.00
N ARG A 239 -3.59 -9.80 26.91
CA ARG A 239 -3.43 -11.25 26.86
C ARG A 239 -4.53 -11.85 26.01
#